data_AF-A0A366HRJ5-F1
#
_entry.id   AF-A0A366HRJ5-F1
#
_cell.length_a   1.000
_cell.length_b   1.000
_cell.length_c   1.000
_cell.angle_alpha   90.00
_cell.angle_beta   90.00
_cell.angle_gamma   90.00
#
_symmetry.space_group_name_H-M   'P 1'
#
loop_
_entity.id
_entity.type
_entity.pdbx_description
1 polymer ?
#
loop_
_entity_poly.entity_id
_entity_poly.type
_entity_poly.pdbx_seq_one_letter_code
_entity_poly.pdbx_strand_id
1 'polypeptide(L)'
;MTVRFISVSIGFCSLSLWLAGNLTAQLPQAPLLDSFVSPEARLEMMEKTYATNLRPIHGPVMQDYLRELELLKNKMTASGRAAESLAVDAEIARIRQAMSTTGTFPFVATGEGAPADPAKATTPEPAKPASEPNAPRTVLTLQAAKANGNTLAAGSAAPLGSLDWTVEKLAAGTYDVAMVFACAPMEAPEKLTLSLAGVAHPFTLPADRSTGSVKDFRIFRFGTVTVEKDVAAGNLRLQSEAVTPKLMIRSVILSRPKVPAPRQPGTTP
;
A
#
# COMPACT_ATOMS: atom_id res chain seq x y z
N MET A 1 -65.39 35.13 -11.64
CA MET A 1 -64.43 34.35 -10.84
C MET A 1 -64.89 34.39 -9.39
N THR A 2 -65.55 33.32 -8.94
CA THR A 2 -66.14 33.23 -7.61
C THR A 2 -65.89 31.81 -7.14
N VAL A 3 -64.85 31.61 -6.32
CA VAL A 3 -64.54 30.31 -5.72
C VAL A 3 -64.74 30.45 -4.22
N ARG A 4 -65.74 29.71 -3.74
CA ARG A 4 -66.15 29.60 -2.34
C ARG A 4 -65.12 28.75 -1.57
N PHE A 5 -64.67 29.26 -0.43
CA PHE A 5 -63.94 28.48 0.56
C PHE A 5 -64.89 27.50 1.24
N ILE A 6 -64.59 26.20 1.15
CA ILE A 6 -65.25 25.16 1.93
C ILE A 6 -64.39 24.90 3.16
N SER A 7 -64.95 25.27 4.31
CA SER A 7 -64.48 24.93 5.64
C SER A 7 -64.90 23.50 5.97
N VAL A 8 -63.95 22.64 6.37
CA VAL A 8 -64.23 21.38 7.07
C VAL A 8 -63.27 21.29 8.25
N SER A 9 -63.82 21.50 9.44
CA SER A 9 -63.21 21.15 10.73
C SER A 9 -63.50 19.69 11.02
N ILE A 10 -62.47 18.88 11.30
CA ILE A 10 -62.60 17.59 11.99
C ILE A 10 -61.67 17.63 13.20
N GLY A 11 -62.29 17.37 14.35
CA GLY A 11 -61.74 17.61 15.68
C GLY A 11 -60.76 16.57 16.19
N PHE A 12 -59.96 17.08 17.13
CA PHE A 12 -59.32 16.42 18.28
C PHE A 12 -59.80 15.00 18.64
N CYS A 13 -58.88 14.05 18.69
CA CYS A 13 -58.45 13.36 19.92
C CYS A 13 -57.51 12.20 19.57
N SER A 14 -56.23 12.33 19.91
CA SER A 14 -55.49 11.16 20.42
C SER A 14 -54.25 11.61 21.18
N LEU A 15 -54.30 11.28 22.47
CA LEU A 15 -53.22 11.13 23.42
C LEU A 15 -51.86 10.81 22.77
N SER A 16 -50.84 11.60 23.10
CA SER A 16 -49.45 11.13 23.05
C SER A 16 -48.65 11.81 24.15
N LEU A 17 -48.36 10.98 25.16
CA LEU A 17 -47.39 11.10 26.24
C LEU A 17 -46.32 12.19 26.06
N TRP A 18 -46.30 13.11 27.02
CA TRP A 18 -45.08 13.84 27.36
C TRP A 18 -44.18 12.92 28.18
N LEU A 19 -43.00 12.61 27.66
CA LEU A 19 -41.84 12.21 28.46
C LEU A 19 -40.59 12.79 27.78
N ALA A 20 -40.32 14.07 28.06
CA ALA A 20 -39.04 14.69 27.78
C ALA A 20 -38.21 14.64 29.08
N GLY A 21 -37.14 13.83 29.05
CA GLY A 21 -36.19 13.68 30.15
C GLY A 21 -34.86 13.21 29.58
N ASN A 22 -34.06 14.19 29.14
CA ASN A 22 -32.75 14.13 28.51
C ASN A 22 -31.88 12.90 28.86
N LEU A 23 -31.72 11.97 27.91
CA LEU A 23 -30.48 11.21 27.79
C LEU A 23 -29.51 12.04 26.94
N THR A 24 -28.53 12.66 27.59
CA THR A 24 -27.29 13.11 26.95
C THR A 24 -26.55 11.88 26.44
N ALA A 25 -26.80 11.52 25.17
CA ALA A 25 -25.89 10.68 24.41
C ALA A 25 -24.61 11.49 24.21
N GLN A 26 -23.62 11.23 25.07
CA GLN A 26 -22.28 11.77 24.95
C GLN A 26 -21.62 11.16 23.71
N LEU A 27 -21.72 11.87 22.59
CA LEU A 27 -20.84 11.65 21.44
C LEU A 27 -19.40 11.71 21.94
N PRO A 28 -18.51 10.78 21.55
CA PRO A 28 -17.08 10.95 21.80
C PRO A 28 -16.63 12.17 21.01
N GLN A 29 -16.49 13.30 21.70
CA GLN A 29 -15.82 14.48 21.16
C GLN A 29 -14.39 14.08 20.81
N ALA A 30 -14.04 14.18 19.54
CA ALA A 30 -12.65 14.24 19.14
C ALA A 30 -12.03 15.48 19.80
N PRO A 31 -10.99 15.36 20.64
CA PRO A 31 -10.31 16.53 21.14
C PRO A 31 -9.52 17.17 19.99
N LEU A 32 -10.05 18.30 19.50
CA LEU A 32 -9.28 19.34 18.84
C LEU A 32 -8.28 19.90 19.86
N LEU A 33 -7.10 19.28 19.97
CA LEU A 33 -5.94 19.83 20.67
C LEU A 33 -4.67 19.49 19.89
N ASP A 34 -4.52 20.09 18.72
CA ASP A 34 -3.18 20.41 18.24
C ASP A 34 -2.64 21.51 19.19
N SER A 35 -1.41 21.34 19.71
CA SER A 35 -0.60 22.29 20.51
C SER A 35 -0.63 22.27 22.06
N PHE A 36 -0.41 21.12 22.71
CA PHE A 36 0.10 21.11 24.10
C PHE A 36 1.25 20.13 24.40
N VAL A 37 1.76 19.41 23.41
CA VAL A 37 2.96 18.57 23.58
C VAL A 37 4.14 19.32 23.00
N SER A 38 5.16 19.62 23.81
CA SER A 38 6.39 20.24 23.29
C SER A 38 6.97 19.37 22.17
N PRO A 39 7.58 19.95 21.13
CA PRO A 39 8.19 19.17 20.04
C PRO A 39 9.14 18.08 20.55
N GLU A 40 9.83 18.37 21.65
CA GLU A 40 10.71 17.46 22.37
C GLU A 40 9.96 16.27 22.98
N ALA A 41 8.85 16.50 23.70
CA ALA A 41 8.03 15.43 24.26
C ALA A 41 7.37 14.56 23.18
N ARG A 42 7.06 15.14 22.01
CA ARG A 42 6.57 14.39 20.85
C ARG A 42 7.65 13.49 20.27
N LEU A 43 8.88 14.01 20.14
CA LEU A 43 10.05 13.23 19.68
C LEU A 43 10.39 12.10 20.65
N GLU A 44 10.39 12.37 21.95
CA GLU A 44 10.62 11.37 22.98
C GLU A 44 9.53 10.28 22.96
N MET A 45 8.26 10.65 22.75
CA MET A 45 7.17 9.68 22.59
C MET A 45 7.34 8.82 21.33
N MET A 46 7.81 9.41 20.22
CA MET A 46 8.12 8.67 19.00
C MET A 46 9.30 7.72 19.19
N GLU A 47 10.36 8.17 19.88
CA GLU A 47 11.53 7.34 20.21
C GLU A 47 11.15 6.18 21.13
N LYS A 48 10.32 6.43 22.15
CA LYS A 48 9.78 5.40 23.03
C LYS A 48 8.91 4.39 22.28
N THR A 49 8.08 4.87 21.35
CA THR A 49 7.24 4.01 20.50
C THR A 49 8.10 3.13 19.59
N TYR A 50 9.16 3.70 19.02
CA TYR A 50 10.13 2.98 18.21
C TYR A 50 10.89 1.92 19.02
N ALA A 51 11.41 2.28 20.19
CA ALA A 51 12.14 1.38 21.08
C ALA A 51 11.28 0.20 21.56
N THR A 52 9.99 0.43 21.80
CA THR A 52 9.08 -0.59 22.33
C THR A 52 8.55 -1.52 21.26
N ASN A 53 8.17 -0.98 20.09
CA ASN A 53 7.43 -1.76 19.08
C ASN A 53 8.27 -2.13 17.86
N LEU A 54 9.16 -1.24 17.41
CA LEU A 54 9.91 -1.44 16.17
C LEU A 54 11.27 -2.08 16.43
N ARG A 55 11.91 -1.82 17.58
CA ARG A 55 13.20 -2.42 17.95
C ARG A 55 13.21 -3.94 18.06
N PRO A 56 12.21 -4.57 18.69
CA PRO A 56 12.14 -6.02 18.74
C PRO A 56 11.95 -6.66 17.35
N ILE A 57 11.42 -5.91 16.38
CA ILE A 57 11.17 -6.37 15.03
C ILE A 57 12.40 -6.14 14.13
N HIS A 58 13.01 -4.96 14.17
CA HIS A 58 14.14 -4.63 13.30
C HIS A 58 15.46 -5.29 13.74
N GLY A 59 15.63 -5.52 15.04
CA GLY A 59 16.86 -6.10 15.59
C GLY A 59 17.21 -7.47 14.97
N PRO A 60 16.29 -8.46 15.02
CA PRO A 60 16.52 -9.76 14.40
C PRO A 60 16.76 -9.68 12.89
N VAL A 61 16.02 -8.83 12.18
CA VAL A 61 16.16 -8.67 10.71
C VAL A 61 17.55 -8.14 10.32
N MET A 62 18.09 -7.18 11.07
CA MET A 62 19.43 -6.64 10.81
C MET A 62 20.53 -7.65 11.14
N GLN A 63 20.33 -8.50 12.15
CA GLN A 63 21.25 -9.60 12.46
C GLN A 63 21.25 -10.68 11.38
N ASP A 64 20.07 -11.05 10.88
CA ASP A 64 19.94 -12.00 9.76
C ASP A 64 20.61 -11.45 8.49
N TYR A 65 20.40 -10.17 8.19
CA TYR A 65 21.03 -9.51 7.06
C TYR A 65 22.56 -9.46 7.18
N LEU A 66 23.10 -9.16 8.36
CA LEU A 66 24.54 -9.20 8.60
C LEU A 66 25.13 -10.60 8.41
N ARG A 67 24.43 -11.63 8.88
CA ARG A 67 24.84 -13.02 8.68
C ARG A 67 24.89 -13.37 7.19
N GLU A 68 23.91 -12.92 6.41
CA GLU A 68 23.90 -13.11 4.96
C GLU A 68 25.05 -12.38 4.25
N LEU A 69 25.35 -11.14 4.67
CA LEU A 69 26.48 -10.38 4.13
C LEU A 69 27.83 -11.04 4.46
N GLU A 70 27.99 -11.58 5.67
CA GLU A 70 29.21 -12.31 6.07
C GLU A 70 29.39 -13.62 5.27
N LEU A 71 28.30 -14.36 5.03
CA LEU A 71 28.31 -15.54 4.16
C LEU A 71 28.64 -15.17 2.70
N LEU A 72 28.06 -14.08 2.20
CA LEU A 72 28.35 -13.58 0.87
C LEU A 72 29.81 -13.16 0.76
N LYS A 73 30.36 -12.42 1.73
CA LYS A 73 31.78 -12.07 1.78
C LYS A 73 32.66 -13.31 1.70
N ASN A 74 32.43 -14.31 2.55
CA ASN A 74 33.21 -15.55 2.58
C ASN A 74 33.16 -16.28 1.22
N LYS A 75 32.00 -16.31 0.56
CA LYS A 75 31.83 -16.88 -0.78
C LYS A 75 32.61 -16.08 -1.84
N MET A 76 32.60 -14.75 -1.75
CA MET A 76 33.27 -13.87 -2.71
C MET A 76 34.79 -13.95 -2.58
N THR A 77 35.30 -13.99 -1.35
CA THR A 77 36.72 -14.23 -1.05
C THR A 77 37.15 -15.62 -1.53
N ALA A 78 36.36 -16.67 -1.32
CA ALA A 78 36.64 -18.01 -1.83
C ALA A 78 36.62 -18.11 -3.36
N SER A 79 35.81 -17.30 -4.04
CA SER A 79 35.73 -17.22 -5.51
C SER A 79 36.79 -16.33 -6.18
N GLY A 80 37.70 -15.73 -5.41
CA GLY A 80 38.73 -14.82 -5.93
C GLY A 80 38.21 -13.43 -6.34
N ARG A 81 36.97 -13.07 -6.00
CA ARG A 81 36.34 -11.77 -6.30
C ARG A 81 36.64 -10.73 -5.21
N ALA A 82 37.92 -10.49 -4.97
CA ALA A 82 38.40 -9.65 -3.86
C ALA A 82 37.91 -8.20 -3.91
N ALA A 83 37.78 -7.62 -5.11
CA ALA A 83 37.26 -6.26 -5.30
C ALA A 83 35.79 -6.13 -4.87
N GLU A 84 34.99 -7.17 -5.08
CA GLU A 84 33.58 -7.19 -4.71
C GLU A 84 33.38 -7.55 -3.24
N SER A 85 34.28 -8.34 -2.64
CA SER A 85 34.27 -8.53 -1.17
C SER A 85 34.53 -7.23 -0.41
N LEU A 86 35.26 -6.27 -1.01
CA LEU A 86 35.49 -4.96 -0.40
C LEU A 86 34.21 -4.09 -0.37
N ALA A 87 33.35 -4.23 -1.38
CA ALA A 87 32.03 -3.59 -1.39
C ALA A 87 31.10 -4.19 -0.33
N VAL A 88 31.16 -5.51 -0.14
CA VAL A 88 30.41 -6.20 0.93
C VAL A 88 30.92 -5.78 2.32
N ASP A 89 32.24 -5.60 2.49
CA ASP A 89 32.83 -5.10 3.73
C ASP A 89 32.38 -3.67 4.08
N ALA A 90 32.27 -2.80 3.08
CA ALA A 90 31.74 -1.45 3.27
C ALA A 90 30.26 -1.48 3.72
N GLU A 91 29.46 -2.42 3.19
CA GLU A 91 28.07 -2.60 3.62
C GLU A 91 27.98 -3.14 5.05
N ILE A 92 28.79 -4.14 5.41
CA ILE A 92 28.86 -4.68 6.78
C ILE A 92 29.22 -3.57 7.77
N ALA A 93 30.20 -2.70 7.44
CA ALA A 93 30.57 -1.58 8.28
C ALA A 93 29.42 -0.58 8.45
N ARG A 94 28.70 -0.26 7.36
CA ARG A 94 27.53 0.64 7.38
C ARG A 94 26.41 0.10 8.27
N ILE A 95 26.07 -1.19 8.14
CA ILE A 95 25.00 -1.81 8.93
C ILE A 95 25.42 -1.92 10.41
N ARG A 96 26.68 -2.24 10.71
CA ARG A 96 27.20 -2.21 12.08
C ARG A 96 27.10 -0.81 12.70
N GLN A 97 27.39 0.24 11.93
CA GLN A 97 27.22 1.61 12.36
C GLN A 97 25.74 1.99 12.57
N ALA A 98 24.84 1.53 11.69
CA ALA A 98 23.39 1.75 11.84
C ALA A 98 22.82 1.05 13.08
N MET A 99 23.35 -0.13 13.43
CA MET A 99 22.98 -0.84 14.66
C MET A 99 23.51 -0.15 15.92
N SER A 100 24.72 0.43 15.88
CA SER A 100 25.27 1.16 17.03
C SER A 100 24.57 2.50 17.27
N THR A 101 24.04 3.13 16.21
CA THR A 101 23.40 4.44 16.28
C THR A 101 21.89 4.32 16.14
N THR A 102 21.22 3.64 17.08
CA THR A 102 19.75 3.63 17.26
C THR A 102 18.89 3.57 15.96
N GLY A 103 19.39 2.94 14.89
CA GLY A 103 18.69 2.84 13.60
C GLY A 103 18.56 4.13 12.77
N THR A 104 19.32 5.21 13.07
CA THR A 104 19.32 6.41 12.21
C THR A 104 20.26 6.20 11.03
N PHE A 105 19.68 6.04 9.83
CA PHE A 105 20.45 6.05 8.59
C PHE A 105 20.88 7.48 8.28
N PRO A 106 22.17 7.73 7.98
CA PRO A 106 22.60 9.04 7.51
C PRO A 106 21.84 9.36 6.22
N PHE A 107 21.12 10.49 6.22
CA PHE A 107 20.46 11.00 5.03
C PHE A 107 21.53 11.42 4.02
N VAL A 108 21.79 10.57 3.03
CA VAL A 108 22.58 10.98 1.86
C VAL A 108 21.62 11.72 0.94
N ALA A 109 21.70 13.06 0.96
CA ALA A 109 21.04 13.88 -0.03
C ALA A 109 21.51 13.43 -1.43
N THR A 110 20.60 12.91 -2.24
CA THR A 110 20.93 12.47 -3.59
C THR A 110 21.15 13.71 -4.46
N GLY A 111 22.39 14.15 -4.54
CA GLY A 111 22.87 15.20 -5.40
C GLY A 111 24.36 14.99 -5.64
N GLU A 112 24.74 14.97 -6.92
CA GLU A 112 26.11 14.96 -7.44
C GLU A 112 26.78 13.58 -7.62
N GLY A 113 26.63 13.07 -8.84
CA GLY A 113 27.81 12.75 -9.66
C GLY A 113 28.40 11.36 -9.52
N ALA A 114 27.83 10.37 -10.22
CA ALA A 114 28.58 9.23 -10.72
C ALA A 114 28.21 8.99 -12.20
N PRO A 115 29.17 9.05 -13.14
CA PRO A 115 28.89 8.96 -14.57
C PRO A 115 28.61 7.51 -15.02
N ALA A 116 27.61 7.37 -15.89
CA ALA A 116 27.40 6.24 -16.82
C ALA A 116 28.57 6.22 -17.84
N ASP A 117 28.99 5.16 -18.52
CA ASP A 117 28.46 3.84 -18.94
C ASP A 117 29.69 3.11 -19.59
N PRO A 118 29.61 2.12 -20.51
CA PRO A 118 28.91 0.81 -20.56
C PRO A 118 29.92 -0.36 -20.81
N ALA A 119 29.52 -1.63 -20.60
CA ALA A 119 29.75 -2.76 -21.54
C ALA A 119 29.53 -4.17 -20.93
N LYS A 120 28.47 -4.82 -21.42
CA LYS A 120 28.45 -6.19 -21.98
C LYS A 120 29.10 -7.34 -21.16
N ALA A 121 28.29 -8.10 -20.42
CA ALA A 121 28.55 -9.53 -20.19
C ALA A 121 27.26 -10.29 -19.83
N THR A 122 26.81 -11.08 -20.80
CA THR A 122 26.17 -12.41 -20.70
C THR A 122 25.55 -12.87 -19.38
N THR A 123 24.24 -13.12 -19.46
CA THR A 123 23.40 -13.93 -18.58
C THR A 123 24.02 -15.29 -18.23
N PRO A 124 24.02 -15.67 -16.94
CA PRO A 124 23.86 -17.06 -16.54
C PRO A 124 22.50 -17.23 -15.84
N GLU A 125 21.72 -18.18 -16.36
CA GLU A 125 20.47 -18.68 -15.81
C GLU A 125 20.60 -19.06 -14.31
N PRO A 126 19.78 -18.51 -13.39
CA PRO A 126 19.76 -18.99 -12.02
C PRO A 126 18.85 -20.22 -11.90
N ALA A 127 19.46 -21.32 -11.48
CA ALA A 127 18.78 -22.54 -11.07
C ALA A 127 17.64 -22.25 -10.06
N LYS A 128 16.50 -22.90 -10.32
CA LYS A 128 15.30 -22.96 -9.47
C LYS A 128 15.65 -23.27 -8.01
N PRO A 129 15.36 -22.39 -7.03
CA PRO A 129 15.40 -22.77 -5.63
C PRO A 129 14.20 -23.66 -5.30
N ALA A 130 14.49 -24.75 -4.60
CA ALA A 130 13.52 -25.67 -4.05
C ALA A 130 12.50 -24.95 -3.16
N SER A 131 11.26 -25.43 -3.21
CA SER A 131 10.11 -24.91 -2.49
C SER A 131 10.25 -25.16 -0.98
N GLU A 132 10.55 -24.12 -0.20
CA GLU A 132 10.36 -24.15 1.25
C GLU A 132 8.90 -23.81 1.62
N PRO A 133 8.30 -24.47 2.63
CA PRO A 133 6.91 -24.29 3.01
C PRO A 133 6.74 -23.09 3.95
N ASN A 134 7.10 -21.90 3.49
CA ASN A 134 6.68 -20.65 4.12
C ASN A 134 6.76 -19.50 3.09
N ALA A 135 5.88 -19.54 2.09
CA ALA A 135 5.92 -18.57 1.00
C ALA A 135 5.78 -17.14 1.56
N PRO A 136 6.79 -16.26 1.40
CA PRO A 136 6.66 -14.85 1.74
C PRO A 136 5.46 -14.30 0.98
N ARG A 137 4.61 -13.53 1.67
CA ARG A 137 3.43 -12.90 1.08
C ARG A 137 3.86 -12.14 -0.17
N THR A 138 3.59 -12.68 -1.36
CA THR A 138 3.92 -12.00 -2.60
C THR A 138 3.01 -10.79 -2.72
N VAL A 139 3.57 -9.60 -2.43
CA VAL A 139 2.93 -8.31 -2.58
C VAL A 139 3.60 -7.62 -3.75
N LEU A 140 2.90 -7.51 -4.87
CA LEU A 140 3.34 -6.75 -6.03
C LEU A 140 2.75 -5.35 -5.93
N THR A 141 3.61 -4.33 -5.86
CA THR A 141 3.19 -2.92 -5.83
C THR A 141 3.60 -2.23 -7.12
N LEU A 142 2.62 -1.78 -7.88
CA LEU A 142 2.76 -1.08 -9.15
C LEU A 142 2.59 0.41 -8.90
N GLN A 143 3.67 1.17 -8.98
CA GLN A 143 3.63 2.62 -8.78
C GLN A 143 3.19 3.33 -10.06
N ALA A 144 2.33 4.34 -9.95
CA ALA A 144 1.87 5.11 -11.10
C ALA A 144 3.02 5.82 -11.84
N ALA A 145 4.07 6.21 -11.12
CA ALA A 145 5.30 6.76 -11.69
C ALA A 145 6.07 5.78 -12.58
N LYS A 146 5.89 4.47 -12.37
CA LYS A 146 6.48 3.39 -13.19
C LYS A 146 5.51 2.87 -14.26
N ALA A 147 4.37 3.53 -14.46
CA ALA A 147 3.49 3.21 -15.56
C ALA A 147 4.18 3.58 -16.89
N ASN A 148 3.96 2.76 -17.91
CA ASN A 148 4.50 2.92 -19.25
C ASN A 148 4.11 4.30 -19.81
N GLY A 149 5.10 5.06 -20.30
CA GLY A 149 4.87 6.38 -20.89
C GLY A 149 4.70 7.53 -19.90
N ASN A 150 4.93 7.30 -18.60
CA ASN A 150 4.83 8.35 -17.58
C ASN A 150 6.22 8.89 -17.17
N THR A 151 6.34 10.21 -16.99
CA THR A 151 7.59 10.90 -16.59
C THR A 151 7.58 11.40 -15.14
N LEU A 152 6.60 10.96 -14.36
CA LEU A 152 6.46 11.37 -12.96
C LEU A 152 7.60 10.86 -12.07
N ALA A 153 7.98 11.69 -11.09
CA ALA A 153 8.93 11.30 -10.06
C ALA A 153 8.42 10.10 -9.23
N ALA A 154 9.36 9.31 -8.67
CA ALA A 154 9.03 8.15 -7.87
C ALA A 154 8.10 8.51 -6.69
N GLY A 155 6.98 7.80 -6.58
CA GLY A 155 5.99 8.04 -5.53
C GLY A 155 4.99 9.16 -5.81
N SER A 156 5.06 9.84 -6.95
CA SER A 156 4.03 10.79 -7.40
C SER A 156 2.77 10.08 -7.89
N ALA A 157 1.64 10.75 -7.75
CA ALA A 157 0.35 10.26 -8.23
C ALA A 157 0.06 10.75 -9.66
N ALA A 158 -0.55 9.89 -10.47
CA ALA A 158 -0.95 10.19 -11.84
C ALA A 158 -2.48 10.31 -11.94
N PRO A 159 -3.02 11.23 -12.77
CA PRO A 159 -4.44 11.25 -13.09
C PRO A 159 -4.83 9.97 -13.83
N LEU A 160 -5.94 9.36 -13.44
CA LEU A 160 -6.39 8.09 -13.99
C LEU A 160 -7.22 8.31 -15.26
N GLY A 161 -6.56 8.19 -16.42
CA GLY A 161 -7.22 7.93 -17.71
C GLY A 161 -7.05 6.45 -18.08
N SER A 162 -5.83 6.11 -18.49
CA SER A 162 -5.33 4.73 -18.64
C SER A 162 -3.92 4.68 -18.11
N LEU A 163 -3.64 3.75 -17.20
CA LEU A 163 -2.28 3.47 -16.70
C LEU A 163 -1.94 2.03 -17.05
N ASP A 164 -0.81 1.86 -17.72
CA ASP A 164 -0.30 0.58 -18.19
C ASP A 164 0.99 0.23 -17.45
N TRP A 165 1.13 -1.00 -16.99
CA TRP A 165 2.34 -1.51 -16.35
C TRP A 165 2.76 -2.83 -16.99
N THR A 166 4.07 -3.03 -17.06
CA THR A 166 4.64 -4.32 -17.45
C THR A 166 4.94 -5.14 -16.20
N VAL A 167 4.33 -6.32 -16.10
CA VAL A 167 4.51 -7.26 -15.00
C VAL A 167 5.39 -8.41 -15.48
N GLU A 168 6.61 -8.49 -14.95
CA GLU A 168 7.60 -9.49 -15.36
C GLU A 168 7.13 -10.93 -15.10
N LYS A 169 6.60 -11.17 -13.89
CA LYS A 169 6.11 -12.49 -13.49
C LYS A 169 4.99 -12.37 -12.46
N LEU A 170 3.87 -13.01 -12.74
CA LEU A 170 2.75 -13.15 -11.82
C LEU A 170 2.25 -14.60 -11.93
N ALA A 171 2.46 -15.39 -10.88
CA ALA A 171 2.01 -16.79 -10.88
C ALA A 171 0.48 -16.90 -10.80
N ALA A 172 -0.09 -17.98 -11.29
CA ALA A 172 -1.50 -18.29 -11.19
C ALA A 172 -1.95 -18.31 -9.72
N GLY A 173 -3.18 -17.88 -9.48
CA GLY A 173 -3.80 -17.85 -8.16
C GLY A 173 -4.72 -16.67 -7.97
N THR A 174 -5.34 -16.62 -6.79
CA THR A 174 -6.20 -15.50 -6.38
C THR A 174 -5.36 -14.41 -5.73
N TYR A 175 -5.62 -13.17 -6.11
CA TYR A 175 -4.96 -11.96 -5.62
C TYR A 175 -6.03 -10.98 -5.12
N ASP A 176 -5.82 -10.41 -3.93
CA ASP A 176 -6.54 -9.25 -3.47
C ASP A 176 -5.92 -8.00 -4.09
N VAL A 177 -6.76 -7.19 -4.73
CA VAL A 177 -6.37 -5.97 -5.43
C VAL A 177 -6.77 -4.77 -4.61
N ALA A 178 -5.81 -3.89 -4.34
CA ALA A 178 -6.04 -2.61 -3.71
C ALA A 178 -5.38 -1.49 -4.50
N MET A 179 -5.86 -0.26 -4.34
CA MET A 179 -5.20 0.93 -4.87
C MET A 179 -5.03 1.98 -3.78
N VAL A 180 -3.94 2.73 -3.90
CA VAL A 180 -3.73 3.99 -3.18
C VAL A 180 -4.18 5.11 -4.09
N PHE A 181 -5.30 5.75 -3.76
CA PHE A 181 -5.95 6.74 -4.60
C PHE A 181 -6.34 7.99 -3.81
N ALA A 182 -6.46 9.11 -4.53
CA ALA A 182 -7.11 10.33 -4.08
C ALA A 182 -8.16 10.72 -5.13
N CYS A 183 -9.29 11.27 -4.72
CA CYS A 183 -10.37 11.63 -5.61
C CYS A 183 -11.13 12.85 -5.08
N ALA A 184 -11.44 13.78 -5.98
CA ALA A 184 -12.36 14.88 -5.68
C ALA A 184 -13.77 14.35 -5.30
N PRO A 185 -14.62 15.17 -4.66
CA PRO A 185 -15.99 14.77 -4.38
C PRO A 185 -16.71 14.31 -5.65
N MET A 186 -17.35 13.14 -5.56
CA MET A 186 -18.09 12.52 -6.66
C MET A 186 -19.58 12.50 -6.34
N GLU A 187 -20.41 12.85 -7.31
CA GLU A 187 -21.87 12.75 -7.19
C GLU A 187 -22.40 11.37 -7.61
N ALA A 188 -21.67 10.67 -8.48
CA ALA A 188 -22.02 9.36 -9.00
C ALA A 188 -20.84 8.37 -8.86
N PRO A 189 -21.09 7.06 -8.70
CA PRO A 189 -20.03 6.05 -8.68
C PRO A 189 -19.21 6.03 -9.97
N GLU A 190 -17.90 5.80 -9.85
CA GLU A 190 -16.97 5.73 -10.98
C GLU A 190 -16.67 4.26 -11.31
N LYS A 191 -16.79 3.90 -12.59
CA LYS A 191 -16.48 2.56 -13.09
C LYS A 191 -15.03 2.51 -13.55
N LEU A 192 -14.34 1.48 -13.09
CA LEU A 192 -12.92 1.25 -13.33
C LEU A 192 -12.77 -0.14 -13.93
N THR A 193 -11.89 -0.30 -14.90
CA THR A 193 -11.57 -1.61 -15.48
C THR A 193 -10.09 -1.90 -15.26
N LEU A 194 -9.81 -3.02 -14.59
CA LEU A 194 -8.47 -3.57 -14.47
C LEU A 194 -8.31 -4.71 -15.47
N SER A 195 -7.49 -4.52 -16.49
CA SER A 195 -7.10 -5.60 -17.39
C SER A 195 -5.80 -6.25 -16.91
N LEU A 196 -5.84 -7.55 -16.68
CA LEU A 196 -4.71 -8.37 -16.29
C LEU A 196 -4.49 -9.44 -17.36
N ALA A 197 -3.36 -9.35 -18.07
CA ALA A 197 -3.02 -10.29 -19.15
C ALA A 197 -4.13 -10.43 -20.21
N GLY A 198 -4.84 -9.33 -20.51
CA GLY A 198 -5.92 -9.29 -21.50
C GLY A 198 -7.31 -9.62 -20.95
N VAL A 199 -7.43 -10.06 -19.69
CA VAL A 199 -8.72 -10.30 -19.04
C VAL A 199 -9.14 -9.05 -18.28
N ALA A 200 -10.30 -8.50 -18.65
CA ALA A 200 -10.87 -7.31 -18.02
C ALA A 200 -11.68 -7.67 -16.76
N HIS A 201 -11.35 -7.02 -15.65
CA HIS A 201 -12.07 -7.11 -14.39
C HIS A 201 -12.72 -5.75 -14.07
N PRO A 202 -14.06 -5.65 -14.15
CA PRO A 202 -14.76 -4.42 -13.85
C PRO A 202 -14.86 -4.22 -12.34
N PHE A 203 -14.63 -2.99 -11.91
CA PHE A 203 -14.77 -2.52 -10.55
C PHE A 203 -15.59 -1.24 -10.51
N THR A 204 -16.22 -0.97 -9.38
CA THR A 204 -16.96 0.27 -9.16
C THR A 204 -16.45 0.89 -7.88
N LEU A 205 -16.05 2.16 -7.97
CA LEU A 205 -15.74 3.01 -6.83
C LEU A 205 -17.01 3.76 -6.41
N PRO A 206 -17.61 3.43 -5.26
CA PRO A 206 -18.80 4.12 -4.76
C PRO A 206 -18.49 5.57 -4.40
N ALA A 207 -19.43 6.49 -4.64
CA ALA A 207 -19.25 7.92 -4.39
C ALA A 207 -19.02 8.25 -2.90
N ASP A 208 -19.63 7.48 -1.99
CA ASP A 208 -19.47 7.53 -0.54
C ASP A 208 -18.05 7.21 -0.07
N ARG A 209 -17.26 6.53 -0.91
CA ARG A 209 -15.86 6.18 -0.61
C ARG A 209 -14.85 7.10 -1.28
N SER A 210 -15.28 8.19 -1.90
CA SER A 210 -14.38 9.24 -2.37
C SER A 210 -13.58 9.85 -1.20
N THR A 211 -12.36 10.31 -1.47
CA THR A 211 -11.53 10.94 -0.43
C THR A 211 -11.92 12.40 -0.17
N GLY A 212 -12.73 12.98 -1.07
CA GLY A 212 -13.20 14.37 -1.00
C GLY A 212 -12.14 15.40 -1.38
N SER A 213 -10.94 14.95 -1.76
CA SER A 213 -9.78 15.79 -2.02
C SER A 213 -8.79 15.07 -2.93
N VAL A 214 -8.18 15.83 -3.84
CA VAL A 214 -7.18 15.34 -4.81
C VAL A 214 -5.81 15.11 -4.16
N LYS A 215 -5.62 15.58 -2.92
CA LYS A 215 -4.36 15.49 -2.17
C LYS A 215 -4.38 14.41 -1.08
N ASP A 216 -5.57 14.00 -0.64
CA ASP A 216 -5.73 13.06 0.46
C ASP A 216 -5.85 11.63 -0.07
N PHE A 217 -4.82 10.83 0.19
CA PHE A 217 -4.74 9.46 -0.30
C PHE A 217 -5.33 8.47 0.70
N ARG A 218 -6.15 7.54 0.19
CA ARG A 218 -6.68 6.40 0.92
C ARG A 218 -6.43 5.11 0.17
N ILE A 219 -6.51 4.00 0.90
CA ILE A 219 -6.46 2.66 0.31
C ILE A 219 -7.88 2.20 0.06
N PHE A 220 -8.19 1.86 -1.20
CA PHE A 220 -9.43 1.18 -1.56
C PHE A 220 -9.12 -0.24 -2.01
N ARG A 221 -9.86 -1.21 -1.46
CA ARG A 221 -9.74 -2.63 -1.83
C ARG A 221 -10.87 -2.94 -2.80
N PHE A 222 -10.50 -3.34 -4.01
CA PHE A 222 -11.41 -3.73 -5.07
C PHE A 222 -12.01 -5.11 -4.85
N GLY A 223 -11.28 -5.97 -4.14
CA GLY A 223 -11.63 -7.37 -3.91
C GLY A 223 -10.64 -8.30 -4.59
N THR A 224 -11.08 -9.54 -4.84
CA THR A 224 -10.21 -10.60 -5.33
C THR A 224 -10.33 -10.82 -6.84
N VAL A 225 -9.19 -10.98 -7.49
CA VAL A 225 -9.05 -11.39 -8.89
C VAL A 225 -8.35 -12.74 -8.94
N THR A 226 -8.88 -13.67 -9.74
CA THR A 226 -8.24 -14.96 -9.97
C THR A 226 -7.53 -14.95 -11.31
N VAL A 227 -6.23 -15.26 -11.28
CA VAL A 227 -5.39 -15.42 -12.45
C VAL A 227 -5.25 -16.92 -12.72
N GLU A 228 -5.77 -17.39 -13.84
CA GLU A 228 -5.85 -18.84 -14.13
C GLU A 228 -4.51 -19.46 -14.51
N LYS A 229 -3.62 -18.68 -15.13
CA LYS A 229 -2.33 -19.15 -15.66
C LYS A 229 -1.20 -18.25 -15.22
N ASP A 230 -0.01 -18.82 -15.10
CA ASP A 230 1.19 -18.03 -14.85
C ASP A 230 1.37 -16.99 -15.98
N VAL A 231 1.42 -15.72 -15.61
CA VAL A 231 1.64 -14.61 -16.50
C VAL A 231 3.13 -14.26 -16.45
N ALA A 232 3.82 -14.42 -17.58
CA ALA A 232 5.17 -13.91 -17.79
C ALA A 232 5.12 -12.74 -18.77
N ALA A 233 5.75 -11.62 -18.42
CA ALA A 233 5.75 -10.38 -19.21
C ALA A 233 4.34 -9.88 -19.60
N GLY A 234 3.40 -9.91 -18.65
CA GLY A 234 2.03 -9.47 -18.88
C GLY A 234 1.86 -7.95 -18.80
N ASN A 235 0.90 -7.41 -19.54
CA ASN A 235 0.44 -6.03 -19.32
C ASN A 235 -0.67 -6.03 -18.26
N LEU A 236 -0.53 -5.14 -17.27
CA LEU A 236 -1.60 -4.74 -16.38
C LEU A 236 -2.04 -3.33 -16.75
N ARG A 237 -3.32 -3.15 -17.08
CA ARG A 237 -3.90 -1.84 -17.39
C ARG A 237 -5.00 -1.50 -16.40
N LEU A 238 -4.94 -0.32 -15.79
CA LEU A 238 -6.05 0.26 -15.03
C LEU A 238 -6.61 1.43 -15.83
N GLN A 239 -7.91 1.39 -16.13
CA GLN A 239 -8.59 2.40 -16.91
C GLN A 239 -9.82 2.91 -16.16
N SER A 240 -10.06 4.22 -16.24
CA SER A 240 -11.33 4.81 -15.82
C SER A 240 -12.28 4.98 -17.01
N GLU A 241 -13.57 4.74 -16.79
CA GLU A 241 -14.63 5.04 -17.76
C GLU A 241 -15.08 6.51 -17.70
N ALA A 242 -14.55 7.31 -16.77
CA ALA A 242 -14.89 8.72 -16.65
C ALA A 242 -14.29 9.55 -17.80
N VAL A 243 -15.10 10.45 -18.37
CA VAL A 243 -14.68 11.38 -19.44
C VAL A 243 -13.60 12.36 -18.96
N THR A 244 -13.60 12.68 -17.67
CA THR A 244 -12.58 13.53 -17.02
C THR A 244 -11.90 12.77 -15.90
N PRO A 245 -10.56 12.74 -15.84
CA PRO A 245 -9.84 12.01 -14.80
C PRO A 245 -9.97 12.76 -13.47
N LYS A 246 -10.88 12.30 -12.62
CA LYS A 246 -11.08 12.81 -11.25
C LYS A 246 -10.29 12.02 -10.21
N LEU A 247 -9.84 10.83 -10.58
CA LEU A 247 -9.04 9.95 -9.74
C LEU A 247 -7.55 10.21 -9.93
N MET A 248 -6.81 10.30 -8.83
CA MET A 248 -5.37 10.31 -8.79
C MET A 248 -4.89 8.99 -8.20
N ILE A 249 -4.11 8.21 -8.96
CA ILE A 249 -3.57 6.93 -8.52
C ILE A 249 -2.09 7.10 -8.16
N ARG A 250 -1.71 6.63 -6.98
CA ARG A 250 -0.30 6.57 -6.56
C ARG A 250 0.28 5.18 -6.78
N SER A 251 -0.45 4.15 -6.40
CA SER A 251 -0.04 2.77 -6.62
C SER A 251 -1.22 1.80 -6.65
N VAL A 252 -1.02 0.68 -7.34
CA VAL A 252 -1.90 -0.49 -7.32
C VAL A 252 -1.14 -1.62 -6.64
N ILE A 253 -1.81 -2.35 -5.75
CA ILE A 253 -1.23 -3.38 -4.91
C ILE A 253 -1.97 -4.69 -5.18
N LEU A 254 -1.23 -5.72 -5.54
CA LEU A 254 -1.70 -7.08 -5.71
C LEU A 254 -1.09 -7.93 -4.59
N SER A 255 -1.92 -8.50 -3.73
CA SER A 255 -1.44 -9.35 -2.63
C SER A 255 -2.15 -10.69 -2.61
N ARG A 256 -1.44 -11.80 -2.40
CA ARG A 256 -2.13 -13.08 -2.20
C ARG A 256 -2.89 -13.07 -0.87
N PRO A 257 -4.17 -13.49 -0.84
CA PRO A 257 -4.93 -13.61 0.39
C PRO A 257 -4.26 -14.64 1.29
N LYS A 258 -4.27 -14.40 2.61
CA LYS A 258 -3.77 -15.35 3.58
C LYS A 258 -4.65 -16.59 3.51
N VAL A 259 -4.08 -17.73 3.11
CA VAL A 259 -4.75 -19.02 3.28
C VAL A 259 -5.03 -19.16 4.78
N PRO A 260 -6.29 -19.25 5.23
CA PRO A 260 -6.57 -19.46 6.64
C PRO A 260 -5.88 -20.75 7.06
N ALA A 261 -5.12 -20.70 8.16
CA ALA A 261 -4.47 -21.88 8.69
C ALA A 261 -5.53 -22.98 8.88
N PRO A 262 -5.26 -24.23 8.48
CA PRO A 262 -6.20 -25.32 8.71
C PRO A 262 -6.52 -25.36 10.21
N ARG A 263 -7.80 -25.26 10.55
CA ARG A 263 -8.27 -25.47 11.93
C ARG A 263 -7.74 -26.84 12.35
N GLN A 264 -6.89 -26.88 13.38
CA GLN A 264 -6.47 -28.15 13.93
C GLN A 264 -7.73 -28.91 14.41
N PRO A 265 -7.97 -30.12 13.90
CA PRO A 265 -9.05 -30.95 14.43
C PRO A 265 -8.61 -31.46 15.80
N GLY A 266 -9.16 -30.91 16.88
CA GLY A 266 -9.03 -31.50 18.20
C GLY A 266 -8.78 -30.51 19.33
N THR A 267 -9.81 -29.74 19.67
CA THR A 267 -10.09 -29.39 21.07
C THR A 267 -11.61 -29.28 21.21
N THR A 268 -12.22 -30.43 21.45
CA THR A 268 -13.59 -30.54 21.98
C THR A 268 -13.57 -30.08 23.46
N PRO A 269 -14.73 -29.65 24.00
CA PRO A 269 -14.88 -28.64 25.05
C PRO A 269 -14.40 -29.06 26.45
#